data_AF-A0A396RYU3-F1
#
_entry.id   AF-A0A396RYU3-F1
#
_cell.length_a   1.000
_cell.length_b   1.000
_cell.length_c   1.000
_cell.angle_alpha   90.00
_cell.angle_beta   90.00
_cell.angle_gamma   90.00
#
_symmetry.space_group_name_H-M   'P 1'
#
loop_
_entity.id
_entity.type
_entity.pdbx_description
1 polymer ?
#
loop_
_entity_poly.entity_id
_entity_poly.type
_entity_poly.pdbx_seq_one_letter_code
_entity_poly.pdbx_strand_id
1 'polypeptide(L)'
;MQLIERQRDAVRRSGLPALARLVTVAQRDTGQSAVVGRFLLGLYNGPDFPFCLTELRALDQDLHNDCLAVLAMDWSPEREVHELIENGTAIWQGLSSVGGGGEYG
;
A
#
# COMPACT_ATOMS: atom_id res chain seq x y z
N MET A 1 2.54 15.64 -24.15
CA MET A 1 1.31 15.57 -23.34
C MET A 1 0.59 14.22 -23.47
N GLN A 2 0.12 13.78 -24.65
CA GLN A 2 -0.71 12.55 -24.78
C GLN A 2 -0.05 11.23 -24.29
N LEU A 3 1.28 11.07 -24.39
CA LEU A 3 1.97 9.85 -23.93
C LEU A 3 1.96 9.71 -22.40
N ILE A 4 2.16 10.82 -21.69
CA ILE A 4 2.20 10.86 -20.22
C ILE A 4 0.81 10.54 -19.65
N GLU A 5 -0.24 11.08 -20.29
CA GLU A 5 -1.64 10.80 -19.92
C GLU A 5 -1.98 9.31 -20.09
N ARG A 6 -1.65 8.72 -21.24
CA ARG A 6 -1.86 7.28 -21.49
C ARG A 6 -1.09 6.39 -20.52
N GLN A 7 0.12 6.79 -20.16
CA GLN A 7 0.91 6.07 -19.14
C GLN A 7 0.24 6.17 -17.77
N ARG A 8 -0.24 7.35 -17.36
CA ARG A 8 -0.98 7.53 -16.10
C ARG A 8 -2.23 6.66 -16.04
N ASP A 9 -3.03 6.63 -17.11
CA ASP A 9 -4.24 5.81 -17.18
C ASP A 9 -3.92 4.32 -17.10
N ALA A 10 -2.88 3.88 -17.81
CA ALA A 10 -2.46 2.48 -17.77
C ALA A 10 -2.03 2.06 -16.36
N VAL A 11 -1.25 2.89 -15.69
CA VAL A 11 -0.77 2.64 -14.33
C VAL A 11 -1.93 2.66 -13.32
N ARG A 12 -2.88 3.60 -13.43
CA ARG A 12 -4.09 3.63 -12.57
C ARG A 12 -4.93 2.37 -12.71
N ARG A 13 -5.10 1.88 -13.93
CA ARG A 13 -5.89 0.69 -14.23
C ARG A 13 -5.30 -0.58 -13.61
N SER A 14 -3.98 -0.67 -13.43
CA SER A 14 -3.35 -1.76 -12.68
C SER A 14 -3.30 -1.49 -11.17
N GLY A 15 -3.02 -0.24 -10.76
CA GLY A 15 -2.78 0.12 -9.37
C GLY A 15 -4.02 0.12 -8.49
N LEU A 16 -5.17 0.61 -8.98
CA LEU A 16 -6.41 0.65 -8.18
C LEU A 16 -6.90 -0.74 -7.77
N PRO A 17 -6.99 -1.74 -8.70
CA PRO A 17 -7.34 -3.10 -8.31
C PRO A 17 -6.31 -3.74 -7.37
N ALA A 18 -5.01 -3.46 -7.58
CA ALA A 18 -3.95 -3.95 -6.70
C ALA A 18 -4.09 -3.38 -5.27
N LEU A 19 -4.35 -2.07 -5.14
CA LEU A 19 -4.59 -1.42 -3.86
C LEU A 19 -5.75 -2.07 -3.11
N ALA A 20 -6.88 -2.31 -3.78
CA ALA A 20 -8.04 -2.96 -3.17
C ALA A 20 -7.73 -4.38 -2.66
N ARG A 21 -6.93 -5.16 -3.41
CA ARG A 21 -6.46 -6.48 -2.97
C ARG A 21 -5.54 -6.38 -1.76
N LEU A 22 -4.55 -5.50 -1.79
CA LEU A 22 -3.63 -5.29 -0.67
C LEU A 22 -4.36 -4.87 0.60
N VAL A 23 -5.33 -3.96 0.51
CA VAL A 23 -6.18 -3.56 1.64
C VAL A 23 -6.93 -4.75 2.24
N THR A 24 -7.44 -5.64 1.39
CA THR A 24 -8.11 -6.86 1.85
C THR A 24 -7.14 -7.81 2.56
N VAL A 25 -5.91 -7.93 2.08
CA VAL A 25 -4.89 -8.80 2.67
C VAL A 25 -4.34 -8.22 3.98
N ALA A 26 -4.13 -6.92 4.06
CA ALA A 26 -3.60 -6.21 5.24
C ALA A 26 -4.49 -6.39 6.49
N GLN A 27 -5.80 -6.60 6.29
CA GLN A 27 -6.77 -6.80 7.36
C GLN A 27 -6.86 -8.25 7.87
N ARG A 28 -6.03 -9.16 7.35
CA ARG A 28 -5.95 -10.55 7.82
C ARG A 28 -4.84 -10.72 8.86
N ASP A 29 -4.84 -11.87 9.53
CA ASP A 29 -3.87 -12.19 10.59
C ASP A 29 -2.80 -13.18 10.08
N THR A 30 -1.91 -12.70 9.20
CA THR A 30 -0.78 -13.49 8.68
C THR A 30 0.51 -12.68 8.65
N GLY A 31 1.66 -13.34 8.57
CA GLY A 31 2.95 -12.66 8.43
C GLY A 31 3.03 -11.75 7.20
N GLN A 32 2.47 -12.18 6.07
CA GLN A 32 2.41 -11.36 4.85
C GLN A 32 1.44 -10.18 5.02
N SER A 33 0.32 -10.36 5.73
CA SER A 33 -0.63 -9.29 6.04
C SER A 33 0.02 -8.15 6.82
N ALA A 34 0.88 -8.47 7.79
CA ALA A 34 1.62 -7.47 8.54
C ALA A 34 2.59 -6.67 7.65
N VAL A 35 3.29 -7.32 6.72
CA VAL A 35 4.16 -6.64 5.74
C VAL A 35 3.35 -5.73 4.83
N VAL A 36 2.22 -6.20 4.30
CA VAL A 36 1.34 -5.40 3.43
C VAL A 36 0.75 -4.21 4.21
N GLY A 37 0.33 -4.39 5.46
CA GLY A 37 -0.18 -3.31 6.30
C GLY A 37 0.86 -2.22 6.54
N ARG A 38 2.11 -2.60 6.86
CA ARG A 38 3.22 -1.64 7.05
C ARG A 38 3.60 -0.95 5.75
N PHE A 39 3.55 -1.64 4.61
CA PHE A 39 3.71 -1.02 3.29
C PHE A 39 2.65 0.06 3.02
N LEU A 40 1.37 -0.24 3.26
CA LEU A 40 0.27 0.73 3.05
C LEU A 40 0.34 1.92 4.01
N LEU A 41 0.76 1.70 5.26
CA LEU A 41 0.98 2.77 6.23
C LEU A 41 2.17 3.65 5.84
N GLY A 42 3.28 3.06 5.38
CA GLY A 42 4.45 3.81 4.93
C GLY A 42 4.20 4.60 3.64
N LEU A 43 3.31 4.12 2.77
CA LEU A 43 2.86 4.88 1.61
C LEU A 43 1.98 6.07 2.01
N TYR A 44 1.15 5.91 3.04
CA TYR A 44 0.30 6.98 3.57
C TYR A 44 1.10 8.06 4.32
N ASN A 45 2.01 7.66 5.21
CA ASN A 45 2.83 8.59 5.99
C ASN A 45 4.15 7.92 6.40
N GLY A 46 5.13 7.99 5.50
CA GLY A 46 6.45 7.40 5.70
C GLY A 46 7.21 7.88 6.94
N PRO A 47 7.16 9.18 7.33
CA PRO A 47 7.75 9.65 8.58
C PRO A 47 7.24 8.96 9.84
N ASP A 48 5.92 8.76 9.94
CA ASP A 48 5.30 8.11 11.11
C ASP A 48 5.35 6.57 11.02
N PHE A 49 5.42 6.04 9.79
CA PHE A 49 5.41 4.61 9.51
C PHE A 49 6.53 4.22 8.53
N PRO A 50 7.80 4.24 8.96
CA PRO A 50 8.89 3.84 8.09
C PRO A 50 8.73 2.38 7.65
N PHE A 51 8.95 2.11 6.36
CA PHE A 51 8.86 0.77 5.78
C PHE A 51 10.20 0.31 5.21
N CYS A 52 10.66 -0.87 5.63
CA CYS A 52 11.91 -1.44 5.13
C CYS A 52 11.67 -2.20 3.82
N LEU A 53 12.24 -1.72 2.70
CA LEU A 53 12.01 -2.30 1.37
C LEU A 53 12.40 -3.79 1.26
N THR A 54 13.30 -4.30 2.10
CA THR A 54 13.68 -5.72 2.09
C THR A 54 12.55 -6.63 2.56
N GLU A 55 11.56 -6.11 3.29
CA GLU A 55 10.40 -6.90 3.73
C GLU A 55 9.52 -7.36 2.56
N LEU A 56 9.56 -6.65 1.42
CA LEU A 56 8.87 -7.08 0.20
C LEU A 56 9.37 -8.44 -0.32
N ARG A 57 10.52 -8.94 0.14
CA ARG A 57 11.06 -10.26 -0.23
C ARG A 57 10.34 -11.42 0.47
N ALA A 58 9.57 -11.14 1.53
CA ALA A 58 8.81 -12.15 2.27
C ALA A 58 7.40 -12.37 1.69
N LEU A 59 7.01 -11.58 0.70
CA LEU A 59 5.70 -11.66 0.05
C LEU A 59 5.72 -12.71 -1.07
N ASP A 60 4.58 -13.37 -1.27
CA ASP A 60 4.34 -14.13 -2.50
C ASP A 60 4.39 -13.19 -3.71
N GLN A 61 4.73 -13.75 -4.87
CA GLN A 61 4.99 -12.99 -6.10
C GLN A 61 3.82 -12.06 -6.47
N ASP A 62 2.57 -12.51 -6.28
CA ASP A 62 1.38 -11.71 -6.61
C ASP A 62 1.25 -10.48 -5.70
N LEU A 63 1.49 -10.62 -4.40
CA LEU A 63 1.46 -9.49 -3.45
C LEU A 63 2.62 -8.54 -3.69
N HIS A 64 3.80 -9.07 -4.02
CA HIS A 64 4.94 -8.26 -4.40
C HIS A 64 4.62 -7.39 -5.63
N ASN A 65 4.04 -8.00 -6.67
CA ASN A 65 3.65 -7.30 -7.89
C ASN A 65 2.56 -6.25 -7.62
N ASP A 66 1.61 -6.55 -6.73
CA ASP A 66 0.58 -5.61 -6.32
C ASP A 66 1.19 -4.39 -5.60
N CYS A 67 2.17 -4.58 -4.71
CA CYS A 67 2.91 -3.47 -4.09
C CYS A 67 3.59 -2.57 -5.13
N LEU A 68 4.23 -3.17 -6.14
CA LEU A 68 4.88 -2.41 -7.21
C LEU A 68 3.87 -1.66 -8.10
N ALA A 69 2.73 -2.27 -8.40
CA ALA A 69 1.66 -1.63 -9.16
C ALA A 69 1.07 -0.42 -8.41
N VAL A 70 0.91 -0.53 -7.09
CA VAL A 70 0.46 0.58 -6.25
C VAL A 70 1.52 1.69 -6.19
N LEU A 71 2.80 1.36 -5.97
CA LEU A 71 3.88 2.35 -5.98
C LEU A 71 3.97 3.09 -7.32
N ALA A 72 3.84 2.38 -8.44
CA ALA A 72 3.83 2.99 -9.76
C ALA A 72 2.67 3.98 -9.91
N MET A 73 1.49 3.63 -9.39
CA MET A 73 0.30 4.49 -9.41
C MET A 73 0.46 5.73 -8.53
N ASP A 74 1.08 5.57 -7.36
CA ASP A 74 1.19 6.59 -6.34
C ASP A 74 2.36 7.57 -6.55
N TRP A 75 3.19 7.38 -7.60
CA TRP A 75 4.32 8.27 -7.92
C TRP A 75 3.92 9.76 -8.12
N SER A 76 2.67 10.04 -8.49
CA SER A 76 2.15 11.39 -8.73
C SER A 76 0.68 11.45 -8.28
N PRO A 77 0.42 11.42 -6.96
CA PRO A 77 -0.93 11.24 -6.43
C PRO A 77 -1.76 12.51 -6.63
N GLU A 78 -3.03 12.34 -7.04
CA GLU A 78 -4.03 13.42 -7.04
C GLU A 78 -4.81 13.48 -5.70
N ARG A 79 -4.79 12.36 -4.97
CA ARG A 79 -5.47 12.11 -3.70
C ARG A 79 -4.60 11.17 -2.87
N GLU A 80 -4.76 11.20 -1.56
CA GLU A 80 -4.03 10.27 -0.71
C GLU A 80 -4.50 8.82 -0.94
N VAL A 81 -3.60 7.86 -0.74
CA VAL A 81 -3.87 6.44 -1.04
C VAL A 81 -5.11 5.90 -0.31
N HIS A 82 -5.35 6.35 0.92
CA HIS A 82 -6.49 5.91 1.72
C HIS A 82 -7.83 6.48 1.19
N GLU A 83 -7.82 7.63 0.52
CA GLU A 83 -9.02 8.25 -0.07
C GLU A 83 -9.49 7.55 -1.35
N LEU A 84 -8.67 6.65 -1.90
CA LEU A 84 -9.00 5.81 -3.04
C LEU A 84 -9.86 4.60 -2.66
N ILE A 85 -10.06 4.38 -1.36
CA ILE A 85 -10.71 3.19 -0.78
C ILE A 85 -11.90 3.62 0.07
N GLU A 86 -13.04 2.93 -0.11
CA GLU A 86 -14.21 3.12 0.73
C GLU A 86 -13.88 2.78 2.19
N ASN A 87 -14.27 3.66 3.12
CA ASN A 87 -13.87 3.59 4.54
C ASN A 87 -12.35 3.59 4.79
N GLY A 88 -11.54 4.10 3.86
CA GLY A 88 -10.08 4.08 3.97
C GLY A 88 -9.53 4.71 5.25
N THR A 89 -10.10 5.82 5.74
CA THR A 89 -9.67 6.44 7.01
C THR A 89 -9.77 5.47 8.19
N ALA A 90 -10.89 4.76 8.33
CA ALA A 90 -11.09 3.79 9.41
C ALA A 90 -10.16 2.57 9.25
N ILE A 91 -9.93 2.12 8.01
CA ILE A 91 -9.02 1.02 7.72
C ILE A 91 -7.59 1.37 8.13
N TRP A 92 -7.07 2.54 7.74
CA TRP A 92 -5.70 2.97 8.08
C TRP A 92 -5.53 3.22 9.58
N GLN A 93 -6.56 3.73 10.26
CA GLN A 93 -6.58 3.81 11.72
C GLN A 93 -6.49 2.41 12.36
N GLY A 94 -7.24 1.43 11.84
CA GLY A 94 -7.14 0.02 12.25
C GLY A 94 -5.72 -0.54 12.06
N LEU A 95 -5.13 -0.38 10.87
CA LEU A 95 -3.78 -0.87 10.57
C LEU A 95 -2.72 -0.26 11.51
N SER A 96 -2.78 1.05 11.77
CA SER A 96 -1.83 1.74 12.65
C SER A 96 -1.95 1.29 14.11
N SER A 97 -3.16 1.00 14.60
CA SER A 97 -3.37 0.49 15.95
C SER A 97 -2.77 -0.91 16.19
N VAL A 98 -2.68 -1.74 15.15
CA VAL A 98 -2.10 -3.09 15.22
C VAL A 98 -0.57 -3.03 15.14
N GLY A 99 -0.01 -2.05 14.43
CA GLY A 99 1.43 -1.92 14.18
C GLY A 99 2.24 -1.23 15.30
N GLY A 100 1.61 -0.61 16.29
CA GLY A 100 2.28 0.19 17.34
C GLY A 100 3.03 -0.60 18.43
N GLY A 101 3.10 -1.93 18.35
CA GLY A 101 3.72 -2.80 19.36
C GLY A 101 5.11 -3.36 19.00
N GLY A 102 5.72 -2.90 17.91
CA GLY A 102 7.05 -3.35 17.49
C GLY A 102 8.16 -2.43 17.98
N GLU A 103 8.62 -2.65 19.21
CA GLU A 103 9.89 -2.10 19.69
C GLU A 103 11.01 -2.47 18.71
N TYR A 104 11.56 -1.48 18.01
CA TYR A 104 12.94 -1.55 17.51
C TYR A 104 13.80 -0.67 18.42
N GLY A 105 14.16 -1.25 19.57
CA GLY A 105 15.26 -0.85 20.44
C GLY A 105 16.30 -1.97 20.48
#